data_AF-A0A7L0DDY9-F1
#
_entry.id   AF-A0A7L0DDY9-F1
#
_cell.length_a   1.000
_cell.length_b   1.000
_cell.length_c   1.000
_cell.angle_alpha   90.00
_cell.angle_beta   90.00
_cell.angle_gamma   90.00
#
_symmetry.space_group_name_H-M   'P 1'
#
loop_
_entity.id
_entity.type
_entity.pdbx_description
1 polymer ?
#
loop_
_entity_poly.entity_id
_entity_poly.type
_entity_poly.pdbx_seq_one_letter_code
_entity_poly.pdbx_strand_id
1 'polypeptide(L)'
;MKNQGGETKAAPRSGGSSKMSSALVLEEGDSPEAAAPLEAPLAQEDTKSPRPAVRDVSEELSRQLEDILNTYCVDASQEGPGEEGGQSEPAEPEEAEKVRSESPRNGDQETPEMNGEKESTKGTEEFRPGEECGERDQKKAQEKKKAKGLGKEITLLMQTLNTLSTPEEKLAALCKKYAELLEEHRNSQKQMKILQKKQAQLVQEKDHLQSEHSKAILARSKLESLCRELQRHNRTLKASVQRTREEEEKRREVTSHFQVTLNDIQLQMEQHNERNSKLRQENMELAERLKKLIEQYELREEHIDKVFKHKDLQQQLVDAKLQQAQEMLKEAEEKHQREKDFLLKEAVESQRMCELMKQQETHLKQQLALYTEKFEEFQNTLSKSSEVFTTFKQEMEKMTKKIKKLEKETTMYRSRWESSNKALLEMAEEKTLRDKELEGLQVKIQRLEKLCRALQTERNDLNKKVQDLCA
;
A
#
# COMPACT_ATOMS: atom_id res chain seq x y z
N MET A 1 52.39 -5.27 -56.35
CA MET A 1 51.89 -5.63 -57.70
C MET A 1 51.01 -6.88 -57.54
N LYS A 2 49.77 -6.87 -58.06
CA LYS A 2 49.30 -7.63 -59.26
C LYS A 2 49.55 -9.14 -59.18
N ASN A 3 48.60 -10.05 -59.37
CA ASN A 3 47.21 -9.98 -59.89
C ASN A 3 46.28 -10.98 -59.12
N GLN A 4 44.95 -10.81 -59.03
CA GLN A 4 43.89 -11.37 -59.92
C GLN A 4 44.11 -12.86 -60.27
N GLY A 5 43.17 -13.82 -60.15
CA GLY A 5 41.67 -13.79 -60.17
C GLY A 5 41.18 -14.49 -61.47
N GLY A 6 40.13 -15.32 -61.53
CA GLY A 6 39.20 -15.84 -60.51
C GLY A 6 38.25 -16.92 -61.11
N GLU A 7 37.21 -17.30 -60.36
CA GLU A 7 35.95 -18.03 -60.72
C GLU A 7 35.91 -19.19 -61.75
N THR A 8 35.27 -20.32 -61.37
CA THR A 8 34.20 -20.94 -62.20
C THR A 8 33.29 -21.89 -61.39
N LYS A 9 32.07 -22.13 -61.89
CA LYS A 9 31.03 -22.99 -61.28
C LYS A 9 31.28 -24.49 -61.49
N ALA A 10 30.90 -25.33 -60.53
CA ALA A 10 29.78 -26.30 -60.68
C ALA A 10 29.57 -27.14 -59.40
N ALA A 11 28.32 -27.59 -59.16
CA ALA A 11 28.00 -28.64 -58.20
C ALA A 11 27.70 -29.95 -58.93
N PRO A 12 27.84 -31.10 -58.25
CA PRO A 12 26.67 -31.99 -58.15
C PRO A 12 26.37 -32.45 -56.70
N ARG A 13 25.32 -33.27 -56.56
CA ARG A 13 24.72 -33.75 -55.30
C ARG A 13 25.34 -35.08 -54.82
N SER A 14 24.88 -35.50 -53.64
CA SER A 14 25.06 -36.83 -52.99
C SER A 14 26.46 -37.15 -52.44
N GLY A 15 26.58 -37.92 -51.35
CA GLY A 15 25.53 -38.43 -50.47
C GLY A 15 25.88 -39.80 -49.90
N GLY A 16 26.37 -39.83 -48.66
CA GLY A 16 26.97 -41.00 -48.02
C GLY A 16 28.45 -40.75 -47.69
N SER A 17 29.07 -41.48 -46.75
CA SER A 17 28.50 -42.49 -45.85
C SER A 17 29.39 -42.70 -44.61
N SER A 18 28.89 -43.49 -43.66
CA SER A 18 29.65 -44.22 -42.63
C SER A 18 30.47 -43.43 -41.60
N LYS A 19 29.91 -43.30 -40.39
CA LYS A 19 30.37 -44.01 -39.17
C LYS A 19 29.41 -43.72 -38.01
N MET A 20 29.17 -44.59 -37.02
CA MET A 20 29.25 -46.08 -36.87
C MET A 20 28.75 -46.38 -35.44
N SER A 21 28.25 -47.59 -35.19
CA SER A 21 28.11 -48.23 -33.84
C SER A 21 27.07 -47.69 -32.84
N SER A 22 25.94 -48.42 -32.76
CA SER A 22 25.41 -49.13 -31.56
C SER A 22 25.11 -48.39 -30.24
N ALA A 23 24.05 -48.73 -29.46
CA ALA A 23 22.81 -49.50 -29.65
C ALA A 23 21.88 -49.14 -28.44
N LEU A 24 20.54 -49.02 -28.52
CA LEU A 24 19.52 -50.10 -28.60
C LEU A 24 19.82 -51.27 -27.63
N VAL A 25 18.89 -51.71 -26.77
CA VAL A 25 17.52 -52.18 -27.08
C VAL A 25 16.46 -51.71 -26.07
N LEU A 26 15.24 -51.47 -26.57
CA LEU A 26 13.95 -51.66 -25.87
C LEU A 26 13.16 -52.73 -26.63
N GLU A 27 12.31 -53.51 -25.97
CA GLU A 27 11.11 -54.14 -26.55
C GLU A 27 10.19 -54.70 -25.43
N GLU A 28 8.94 -55.01 -25.79
CA GLU A 28 7.87 -55.55 -24.96
C GLU A 28 7.93 -57.11 -24.87
N GLY A 29 7.17 -57.84 -24.03
CA GLY A 29 6.15 -57.46 -23.04
C GLY A 29 5.35 -58.71 -22.58
N ASP A 30 4.02 -58.55 -22.53
CA ASP A 30 2.97 -59.56 -22.23
C ASP A 30 2.72 -59.96 -20.74
N SER A 31 1.52 -60.50 -20.46
CA SER A 31 0.98 -60.86 -19.13
C SER A 31 0.27 -62.21 -19.18
N PRO A 32 0.08 -62.94 -18.05
CA PRO A 32 -1.25 -62.89 -17.42
C PRO A 32 -1.36 -63.21 -15.90
N GLU A 33 -2.43 -62.68 -15.30
CA GLU A 33 -3.39 -63.33 -14.36
C GLU A 33 -3.02 -63.85 -12.93
N ALA A 34 -3.88 -63.45 -11.97
CA ALA A 34 -4.15 -64.01 -10.61
C ALA A 34 -3.01 -63.99 -9.54
N ALA A 35 -3.25 -63.74 -8.24
CA ALA A 35 -4.48 -63.65 -7.44
C ALA A 35 -4.36 -62.66 -6.25
N ALA A 36 -5.47 -62.33 -5.59
CA ALA A 36 -5.52 -61.55 -4.34
C ALA A 36 -5.43 -62.43 -3.06
N PRO A 37 -5.35 -61.84 -1.85
CA PRO A 37 -6.60 -61.41 -1.18
C PRO A 37 -6.54 -60.03 -0.48
N LEU A 38 -7.71 -59.58 -0.03
CA LEU A 38 -7.97 -58.34 0.71
C LEU A 38 -8.12 -58.60 2.21
N GLU A 39 -7.89 -57.58 3.04
CA GLU A 39 -8.64 -57.37 4.30
C GLU A 39 -9.23 -55.96 4.34
N ALA A 40 -10.24 -55.75 5.20
CA ALA A 40 -11.14 -54.59 5.17
C ALA A 40 -11.11 -53.77 6.47
N PRO A 41 -11.48 -52.46 6.44
CA PRO A 41 -11.39 -51.56 7.60
C PRO A 41 -12.63 -51.62 8.51
N LEU A 42 -12.51 -51.09 9.73
CA LEU A 42 -13.63 -50.96 10.68
C LEU A 42 -13.76 -49.56 11.30
N ALA A 43 -15.00 -49.08 11.26
CA ALA A 43 -15.71 -48.22 12.22
C ALA A 43 -15.18 -46.80 12.57
N GLN A 44 -16.09 -45.84 12.45
CA GLN A 44 -16.14 -44.62 13.25
C GLN A 44 -17.05 -44.85 14.47
N GLU A 45 -16.78 -44.21 15.60
CA GLU A 45 -17.82 -43.77 16.54
C GLU A 45 -17.49 -42.37 17.06
N ASP A 46 -18.52 -41.62 17.42
CA ASP A 46 -18.47 -40.18 17.72
C ASP A 46 -18.88 -39.94 19.18
N THR A 47 -18.15 -39.13 19.93
CA THR A 47 -18.63 -38.59 21.23
C THR A 47 -17.87 -37.33 21.67
N LYS A 48 -18.61 -36.24 21.90
CA LYS A 48 -18.13 -35.00 22.55
C LYS A 48 -17.95 -35.28 24.07
N SER A 49 -17.14 -34.59 24.88
CA SER A 49 -16.59 -33.22 24.86
C SER A 49 -15.52 -33.10 25.97
N PRO A 50 -14.73 -32.01 26.13
CA PRO A 50 -14.30 -30.98 25.18
C PRO A 50 -12.76 -31.05 24.93
N ARG A 51 -12.28 -30.41 23.84
CA ARG A 51 -10.84 -30.06 23.66
C ARG A 51 -10.62 -28.57 23.96
N PRO A 52 -9.41 -28.14 24.34
CA PRO A 52 -9.12 -26.73 24.59
C PRO A 52 -9.30 -25.91 23.31
N ALA A 53 -9.67 -24.64 23.47
CA ALA A 53 -9.87 -23.72 22.35
C ALA A 53 -8.58 -23.56 21.55
N VAL A 54 -8.61 -24.01 20.28
CA VAL A 54 -7.68 -23.51 19.27
C VAL A 54 -8.04 -22.05 19.07
N ARG A 55 -7.13 -21.13 19.42
CA ARG A 55 -7.30 -19.71 19.09
C ARG A 55 -7.45 -19.59 17.58
N ASP A 56 -8.57 -19.04 17.12
CA ASP A 56 -8.69 -18.70 15.72
C ASP A 56 -7.80 -17.48 15.44
N VAL A 57 -6.75 -17.71 14.65
CA VAL A 57 -5.81 -16.67 14.24
C VAL A 57 -6.52 -15.58 13.41
N SER A 58 -7.66 -15.91 12.79
CA SER A 58 -8.53 -14.95 12.11
C SER A 58 -9.23 -13.99 13.09
N GLU A 59 -9.69 -14.47 14.24
CA GLU A 59 -10.29 -13.61 15.28
C GLU A 59 -9.24 -12.75 15.99
N GLU A 60 -8.07 -13.31 16.28
CA GLU A 60 -6.95 -12.58 16.89
C GLU A 60 -6.43 -11.48 15.93
N LEU A 61 -6.33 -11.77 14.63
CA LEU A 61 -5.98 -10.79 13.60
C LEU A 61 -7.06 -9.72 13.38
N SER A 62 -8.34 -10.11 13.41
CA SER A 62 -9.47 -9.15 13.33
C SER A 62 -9.46 -8.18 14.50
N ARG A 63 -9.22 -8.67 15.72
CA ARG A 63 -9.03 -7.84 16.92
C ARG A 63 -7.84 -6.89 16.80
N GLN A 64 -6.71 -7.36 16.28
CA GLN A 64 -5.54 -6.49 16.06
C GLN A 64 -5.82 -5.39 15.04
N LEU A 65 -6.60 -5.68 13.98
CA LEU A 65 -7.02 -4.66 13.01
C LEU A 65 -8.03 -3.67 13.61
N GLU A 66 -8.92 -4.13 14.49
CA GLU A 66 -9.89 -3.29 15.19
C GLU A 66 -9.23 -2.38 16.25
N ASP A 67 -8.25 -2.90 17.02
CA ASP A 67 -7.42 -2.11 17.93
C ASP A 67 -6.57 -1.07 17.17
N ILE A 68 -6.02 -1.41 15.99
CA ILE A 68 -5.30 -0.46 15.14
C ILE A 68 -6.25 0.63 14.61
N LEU A 69 -7.47 0.29 14.17
CA LEU A 69 -8.46 1.30 13.77
C LEU A 69 -8.81 2.22 14.94
N ASN A 70 -9.13 1.67 16.11
CA ASN A 70 -9.47 2.44 17.30
C ASN A 70 -8.31 3.37 17.74
N THR A 71 -7.06 2.90 17.63
CA THR A 71 -5.86 3.70 17.98
C THR A 71 -5.65 4.91 17.05
N TYR A 72 -6.12 4.85 15.79
CA TYR A 72 -5.90 5.93 14.80
C TYR A 72 -7.16 6.67 14.34
N CYS A 73 -8.37 6.24 14.76
CA CYS A 73 -9.64 6.88 14.38
C CYS A 73 -10.32 7.67 15.53
N VAL A 74 -9.84 7.56 16.77
CA VAL A 74 -10.46 8.26 17.93
C VAL A 74 -10.05 9.74 18.03
N ASP A 75 -8.83 10.11 17.60
CA ASP A 75 -8.28 11.47 17.71
C ASP A 75 -8.93 12.53 16.79
N ALA A 76 -10.01 12.19 16.10
CA ALA A 76 -10.74 13.11 15.22
C ALA A 76 -11.92 13.84 15.92
N SER A 77 -12.28 13.51 17.16
CA SER A 77 -13.60 13.89 17.71
C SER A 77 -13.70 14.09 19.24
N GLN A 78 -12.75 14.78 19.88
CA GLN A 78 -13.03 15.41 21.19
C GLN A 78 -12.19 16.67 21.47
N GLU A 79 -12.67 17.51 22.39
CA GLU A 79 -12.38 18.97 22.43
C GLU A 79 -11.24 19.39 23.38
N GLY A 80 -10.65 20.57 23.08
CA GLY A 80 -9.81 21.36 23.99
C GLY A 80 -10.07 22.87 23.78
N PRO A 81 -10.10 23.75 24.82
CA PRO A 81 -10.89 24.99 24.75
C PRO A 81 -10.14 26.33 24.57
N GLY A 82 -10.77 27.26 23.83
CA GLY A 82 -10.54 28.73 23.82
C GLY A 82 -9.38 29.25 22.95
N GLU A 83 -9.37 30.45 22.36
CA GLU A 83 -10.34 31.56 22.14
C GLU A 83 -9.87 32.33 20.85
N GLU A 84 -10.57 33.25 20.15
CA GLU A 84 -11.86 33.95 20.28
C GLU A 84 -12.39 34.34 18.85
N GLY A 85 -13.71 34.55 18.68
CA GLY A 85 -14.36 35.03 17.43
C GLY A 85 -14.51 33.97 16.32
N GLY A 86 -15.59 33.89 15.52
CA GLY A 86 -16.72 34.79 15.24
C GLY A 86 -16.84 35.00 13.71
N GLN A 87 -17.96 34.82 13.00
CA GLN A 87 -19.37 34.60 13.39
C GLN A 87 -20.11 33.70 12.36
N SER A 88 -21.11 32.93 12.84
CA SER A 88 -22.37 32.51 12.18
C SER A 88 -22.41 31.97 10.72
N GLU A 89 -22.84 30.71 10.56
CA GLU A 89 -23.73 30.29 9.46
C GLU A 89 -25.19 30.78 9.69
N PRO A 90 -26.16 30.48 8.79
CA PRO A 90 -26.86 29.19 8.91
C PRO A 90 -27.03 28.40 7.59
N ALA A 91 -26.97 27.08 7.67
CA ALA A 91 -27.35 26.13 6.61
C ALA A 91 -28.87 25.84 6.59
N GLU A 92 -29.38 25.30 5.48
CA GLU A 92 -30.66 24.57 5.23
C GLU A 92 -30.66 24.12 3.73
N PRO A 93 -31.47 23.14 3.25
CA PRO A 93 -30.88 21.87 2.78
C PRO A 93 -31.20 21.45 1.33
N GLU A 94 -30.77 20.24 0.93
CA GLU A 94 -31.20 19.57 -0.31
C GLU A 94 -32.68 19.16 -0.29
N GLU A 95 -33.33 19.17 -1.46
CA GLU A 95 -34.47 18.29 -1.76
C GLU A 95 -34.38 17.79 -3.22
N ALA A 96 -35.08 16.70 -3.56
CA ALA A 96 -34.75 15.85 -4.70
C ALA A 96 -35.88 15.65 -5.73
N GLU A 97 -35.48 15.12 -6.90
CA GLU A 97 -36.28 14.29 -7.82
C GLU A 97 -37.48 14.88 -8.61
N LYS A 98 -37.27 14.96 -9.95
CA LYS A 98 -38.01 14.14 -10.95
C LYS A 98 -39.37 14.64 -11.54
N VAL A 99 -39.24 15.25 -12.74
CA VAL A 99 -39.95 14.86 -14.01
C VAL A 99 -41.49 15.05 -14.14
N ARG A 100 -41.98 15.81 -15.17
CA ARG A 100 -42.56 15.25 -16.45
C ARG A 100 -43.06 16.27 -17.51
N SER A 101 -42.79 15.93 -18.79
CA SER A 101 -43.56 16.10 -20.05
C SER A 101 -44.53 17.28 -20.34
N GLU A 102 -44.18 18.04 -21.38
CA GLU A 102 -44.94 18.25 -22.66
C GLU A 102 -46.44 18.65 -22.69
N SER A 103 -46.70 19.82 -23.29
CA SER A 103 -47.67 20.06 -24.41
C SER A 103 -49.20 19.92 -24.20
N PRO A 104 -50.05 20.42 -25.14
CA PRO A 104 -49.93 21.62 -25.99
C PRO A 104 -51.25 22.44 -26.03
N ARG A 105 -51.33 23.38 -27.00
CA ARG A 105 -52.47 23.64 -27.92
C ARG A 105 -52.99 25.08 -27.94
N ASN A 106 -52.98 25.65 -29.14
CA ASN A 106 -53.70 26.88 -29.53
C ASN A 106 -54.50 26.54 -30.81
N GLY A 107 -55.63 27.19 -31.08
CA GLY A 107 -56.44 26.87 -32.27
C GLY A 107 -57.88 27.41 -32.29
N ASP A 108 -58.02 28.57 -32.92
CA ASP A 108 -59.05 28.97 -33.90
C ASP A 108 -60.53 29.24 -33.55
N GLN A 109 -60.87 30.51 -33.82
CA GLN A 109 -61.96 31.02 -34.68
C GLN A 109 -63.37 31.42 -34.15
N GLU A 110 -63.62 32.71 -34.38
CA GLU A 110 -64.85 33.36 -34.90
C GLU A 110 -65.99 33.83 -33.95
N THR A 111 -66.85 34.68 -34.54
CA THR A 111 -67.70 35.74 -33.94
C THR A 111 -69.21 35.40 -34.18
N PRO A 112 -70.27 36.16 -33.79
CA PRO A 112 -70.34 37.60 -33.42
C PRO A 112 -71.41 38.00 -32.34
N GLU A 113 -71.90 39.26 -32.42
CA GLU A 113 -73.18 39.82 -31.92
C GLU A 113 -73.23 40.76 -30.67
N MET A 114 -73.37 42.06 -30.98
CA MET A 114 -74.43 43.01 -30.53
C MET A 114 -74.95 43.06 -29.06
N ASN A 115 -74.49 44.07 -28.31
CA ASN A 115 -75.29 45.10 -27.59
C ASN A 115 -74.33 46.07 -26.86
N GLY A 116 -74.71 47.26 -26.39
CA GLY A 116 -75.98 48.00 -26.46
C GLY A 116 -75.91 49.29 -25.60
N GLU A 117 -76.91 50.17 -25.74
CA GLU A 117 -77.13 51.38 -24.91
C GLU A 117 -76.07 52.54 -25.01
N LYS A 118 -76.34 53.74 -24.47
CA LYS A 118 -77.36 54.76 -24.82
C LYS A 118 -77.16 55.97 -23.89
N GLU A 119 -77.02 57.18 -24.43
CA GLU A 119 -77.56 58.46 -23.88
C GLU A 119 -77.19 59.62 -24.83
N SER A 120 -77.79 60.83 -24.81
CA SER A 120 -79.20 61.26 -24.90
C SER A 120 -79.31 62.76 -24.53
N THR A 121 -79.06 63.69 -25.46
CA THR A 121 -79.54 65.11 -25.42
C THR A 121 -79.49 65.67 -26.86
N LYS A 122 -80.55 66.09 -27.57
CA LYS A 122 -81.75 66.97 -27.37
C LYS A 122 -81.51 68.49 -27.57
N GLY A 123 -82.47 69.13 -28.27
CA GLY A 123 -82.40 70.47 -28.88
C GLY A 123 -82.28 70.34 -30.42
N THR A 124 -83.27 70.64 -31.29
CA THR A 124 -84.49 71.49 -31.21
C THR A 124 -84.12 72.98 -31.12
N GLU A 125 -84.58 73.92 -31.94
CA GLU A 125 -85.77 74.07 -32.84
C GLU A 125 -85.33 74.22 -34.34
N GLU A 126 -86.07 73.85 -35.40
CA GLU A 126 -87.39 74.30 -35.94
C GLU A 126 -87.54 75.79 -36.32
N PHE A 127 -87.64 76.11 -37.63
CA PHE A 127 -88.60 77.11 -38.11
C PHE A 127 -88.96 77.04 -39.63
N ARG A 128 -90.27 77.12 -39.91
CA ARG A 128 -91.01 77.39 -41.17
C ARG A 128 -92.45 77.71 -40.75
N PRO A 129 -93.34 78.33 -41.57
CA PRO A 129 -93.17 79.19 -42.77
C PRO A 129 -94.05 80.48 -42.69
N GLY A 130 -94.22 81.22 -43.81
CA GLY A 130 -95.28 82.26 -43.99
C GLY A 130 -94.82 83.70 -43.75
N GLU A 131 -95.41 84.77 -44.31
CA GLU A 131 -96.81 85.02 -44.74
C GLU A 131 -96.92 86.02 -45.94
N GLU A 132 -98.12 86.21 -46.49
CA GLU A 132 -98.47 87.28 -47.45
C GLU A 132 -99.28 88.42 -46.78
N CYS A 133 -98.96 89.68 -47.06
CA CYS A 133 -99.86 90.84 -46.86
C CYS A 133 -99.33 92.07 -47.65
N GLY A 134 -100.12 93.06 -48.08
CA GLY A 134 -101.56 93.25 -47.88
C GLY A 134 -102.13 94.58 -48.42
N GLU A 135 -101.67 95.10 -49.57
CA GLU A 135 -102.10 96.42 -50.07
C GLU A 135 -102.97 96.38 -51.33
N ARG A 136 -104.29 96.14 -51.18
CA ARG A 136 -105.27 96.38 -52.26
C ARG A 136 -106.52 97.19 -51.90
N ASP A 137 -106.85 97.37 -50.62
CA ASP A 137 -108.16 97.94 -50.22
C ASP A 137 -108.23 99.45 -49.92
N GLN A 138 -107.12 100.12 -49.58
CA GLN A 138 -107.17 101.52 -49.13
C GLN A 138 -107.73 102.50 -50.19
N LYS A 139 -107.67 102.16 -51.47
CA LYS A 139 -108.00 103.07 -52.58
C LYS A 139 -109.49 103.42 -52.69
N LYS A 140 -110.41 102.60 -52.16
CA LYS A 140 -111.88 102.84 -52.24
C LYS A 140 -112.43 103.77 -51.16
N ALA A 141 -111.70 103.99 -50.06
CA ALA A 141 -112.19 104.81 -48.95
C ALA A 141 -112.05 106.33 -49.17
N GLN A 142 -111.13 106.76 -50.04
CA GLN A 142 -110.69 108.15 -50.10
C GLN A 142 -111.62 109.08 -50.89
N GLU A 143 -112.31 108.58 -51.92
CA GLU A 143 -113.17 109.39 -52.79
C GLU A 143 -114.43 109.89 -52.08
N LYS A 144 -115.08 109.04 -51.25
CA LYS A 144 -116.28 109.39 -50.48
C LYS A 144 -116.11 110.59 -49.54
N LYS A 145 -114.88 110.97 -49.17
CA LYS A 145 -114.61 112.19 -48.39
C LYS A 145 -114.55 113.46 -49.25
N LYS A 146 -114.07 113.40 -50.50
CA LYS A 146 -113.86 114.59 -51.34
C LYS A 146 -115.17 115.29 -51.74
N ALA A 147 -116.19 114.52 -52.12
CA ALA A 147 -117.51 115.06 -52.50
C ALA A 147 -118.19 115.87 -51.37
N LYS A 148 -117.92 115.54 -50.10
CA LYS A 148 -118.50 116.23 -48.94
C LYS A 148 -117.74 117.51 -48.52
N GLY A 149 -116.54 117.75 -49.07
CA GLY A 149 -115.78 119.00 -48.89
C GLY A 149 -116.30 120.10 -49.81
N LEU A 150 -116.35 119.82 -51.12
CA LEU A 150 -116.77 120.74 -52.18
C LEU A 150 -118.09 121.46 -51.87
N GLY A 151 -119.09 120.75 -51.34
CA GLY A 151 -120.38 121.36 -50.97
C GLY A 151 -120.27 122.50 -49.96
N LYS A 152 -119.34 122.41 -48.99
CA LYS A 152 -119.11 123.48 -48.02
C LYS A 152 -118.37 124.68 -48.63
N GLU A 153 -117.40 124.41 -49.49
CA GLU A 153 -116.63 125.45 -50.19
C GLU A 153 -117.51 126.24 -51.16
N ILE A 154 -118.43 125.58 -51.87
CA ILE A 154 -119.44 126.21 -52.72
C ILE A 154 -120.37 127.12 -51.89
N THR A 155 -120.84 126.66 -50.72
CA THR A 155 -121.67 127.50 -49.84
C THR A 155 -120.91 128.73 -49.32
N LEU A 156 -119.66 128.55 -48.90
CA LEU A 156 -118.81 129.65 -48.42
C LEU A 156 -118.54 130.67 -49.53
N LEU A 157 -118.20 130.20 -50.73
CA LEU A 157 -118.00 131.06 -51.91
C LEU A 157 -119.27 131.86 -52.25
N MET A 158 -120.44 131.21 -52.26
CA MET A 158 -121.73 131.86 -52.50
C MET A 158 -122.00 132.96 -51.45
N GLN A 159 -121.65 132.71 -50.19
CA GLN A 159 -121.83 133.67 -49.10
C GLN A 159 -120.87 134.87 -49.24
N THR A 160 -119.60 134.64 -49.60
CA THR A 160 -118.62 135.71 -49.91
C THR A 160 -119.05 136.53 -51.12
N LEU A 161 -119.64 135.92 -52.15
CA LEU A 161 -120.17 136.63 -53.30
C LEU A 161 -121.42 137.47 -52.94
N ASN A 162 -122.19 137.11 -51.93
CA ASN A 162 -123.37 137.88 -51.50
C ASN A 162 -123.03 139.11 -50.65
N THR A 163 -121.87 139.15 -49.97
CA THR A 163 -121.39 140.36 -49.26
C THR A 163 -120.84 141.46 -50.17
N LEU A 164 -120.65 141.17 -51.46
CA LEU A 164 -120.15 142.11 -52.46
C LEU A 164 -121.34 142.84 -53.12
N SER A 165 -121.27 144.17 -53.17
CA SER A 165 -122.43 145.01 -53.51
C SER A 165 -122.52 145.33 -55.00
N THR A 166 -121.40 145.27 -55.72
CA THR A 166 -121.34 145.46 -57.18
C THR A 166 -121.15 144.14 -57.92
N PRO A 167 -121.58 144.03 -59.18
CA PRO A 167 -121.30 142.84 -60.00
C PRO A 167 -119.80 142.72 -60.35
N GLU A 168 -119.07 143.83 -60.48
CA GLU A 168 -117.62 143.86 -60.70
C GLU A 168 -116.85 143.19 -59.57
N GLU A 169 -117.17 143.49 -58.30
CA GLU A 169 -116.54 142.85 -57.14
C GLU A 169 -116.74 141.34 -57.14
N LYS A 170 -117.96 140.87 -57.44
CA LYS A 170 -118.30 139.42 -57.52
C LYS A 170 -117.46 138.73 -58.59
N LEU A 171 -117.30 139.36 -59.75
CA LEU A 171 -116.46 138.85 -60.83
C LEU A 171 -114.98 138.78 -60.42
N ALA A 172 -114.46 139.85 -59.82
CA ALA A 172 -113.07 139.93 -59.35
C ALA A 172 -112.73 138.86 -58.30
N ALA A 173 -113.63 138.63 -57.34
CA ALA A 173 -113.48 137.57 -56.33
C ALA A 173 -113.45 136.17 -56.96
N LEU A 174 -114.31 135.91 -57.96
CA LEU A 174 -114.38 134.62 -58.65
C LEU A 174 -113.15 134.38 -59.54
N CYS A 175 -112.66 135.41 -60.25
CA CYS A 175 -111.40 135.37 -60.98
C CYS A 175 -110.20 135.10 -60.06
N LYS A 176 -110.13 135.74 -58.89
CA LYS A 176 -109.09 135.47 -57.89
C LYS A 176 -109.11 134.01 -57.43
N LYS A 177 -110.29 133.48 -57.07
CA LYS A 177 -110.41 132.08 -56.62
C LYS A 177 -110.04 131.08 -57.72
N TYR A 178 -110.34 131.39 -58.99
CA TYR A 178 -109.93 130.55 -60.11
C TYR A 178 -108.41 130.57 -60.33
N ALA A 179 -107.75 131.73 -60.14
CA ALA A 179 -106.30 131.87 -60.21
C ALA A 179 -105.60 131.08 -59.07
N GLU A 180 -106.09 131.19 -57.83
CA GLU A 180 -105.61 130.40 -56.68
C GLU A 180 -105.66 128.89 -56.96
N LEU A 181 -106.79 128.40 -57.51
CA LEU A 181 -106.97 126.97 -57.84
C LEU A 181 -106.02 126.51 -58.97
N LEU A 182 -105.75 127.38 -59.96
CA LEU A 182 -104.81 127.10 -61.05
C LEU A 182 -103.36 127.04 -60.55
N GLU A 183 -103.02 127.87 -59.56
CA GLU A 183 -101.72 127.85 -58.89
C GLU A 183 -101.56 126.63 -57.98
N GLU A 184 -102.59 126.25 -57.21
CA GLU A 184 -102.63 125.02 -56.41
C GLU A 184 -102.50 123.77 -57.29
N HIS A 185 -103.16 123.72 -58.44
CA HIS A 185 -103.00 122.65 -59.42
C HIS A 185 -101.58 122.61 -59.99
N ARG A 186 -101.00 123.76 -60.37
CA ARG A 186 -99.60 123.85 -60.82
C ARG A 186 -98.62 123.39 -59.74
N ASN A 187 -98.85 123.74 -58.48
CA ASN A 187 -97.99 123.35 -57.36
C ASN A 187 -98.14 121.85 -57.05
N SER A 188 -99.36 121.31 -57.06
CA SER A 188 -99.63 119.86 -56.97
C SER A 188 -98.96 119.08 -58.10
N GLN A 189 -98.95 119.61 -59.32
CA GLN A 189 -98.29 118.99 -60.48
C GLN A 189 -96.75 119.03 -60.37
N LYS A 190 -96.16 120.10 -59.81
CA LYS A 190 -94.74 120.14 -59.42
C LYS A 190 -94.45 119.07 -58.35
N GLN A 191 -95.26 119.02 -57.29
CA GLN A 191 -95.14 118.08 -56.18
C GLN A 191 -95.15 116.62 -56.68
N MET A 192 -96.08 116.29 -57.57
CA MET A 192 -96.20 114.96 -58.17
C MET A 192 -94.98 114.59 -59.03
N LYS A 193 -94.47 115.51 -59.86
CA LYS A 193 -93.21 115.28 -60.60
C LYS A 193 -92.00 115.06 -59.69
N ILE A 194 -91.91 115.79 -58.57
CA ILE A 194 -90.84 115.61 -57.58
C ILE A 194 -90.95 114.24 -56.89
N LEU A 195 -92.16 113.86 -56.46
CA LEU A 195 -92.41 112.55 -55.84
C LEU A 195 -92.16 111.39 -56.81
N GLN A 196 -92.55 111.53 -58.08
CA GLN A 196 -92.32 110.52 -59.12
C GLN A 196 -90.82 110.37 -59.43
N LYS A 197 -90.05 111.47 -59.44
CA LYS A 197 -88.58 111.40 -59.53
C LYS A 197 -87.96 110.73 -58.30
N LYS A 198 -88.44 111.05 -57.09
CA LYS A 198 -87.97 110.41 -55.85
C LYS A 198 -88.31 108.92 -55.79
N GLN A 199 -89.47 108.51 -56.32
CA GLN A 199 -89.84 107.10 -56.47
C GLN A 199 -88.88 106.37 -57.41
N ALA A 200 -88.54 106.96 -58.57
CA ALA A 200 -87.57 106.38 -59.49
C ALA A 200 -86.16 106.24 -58.86
N GLN A 201 -85.72 107.23 -58.07
CA GLN A 201 -84.46 107.16 -57.31
C GLN A 201 -84.50 106.04 -56.26
N LEU A 202 -85.57 105.94 -55.47
CA LEU A 202 -85.71 104.88 -54.44
C LEU A 202 -85.74 103.47 -55.06
N VAL A 203 -86.32 103.30 -56.25
CA VAL A 203 -86.26 102.02 -56.98
C VAL A 203 -84.82 101.71 -57.42
N GLN A 204 -84.10 102.69 -57.98
CA GLN A 204 -82.69 102.52 -58.35
C GLN A 204 -81.79 102.22 -57.14
N GLU A 205 -82.00 102.88 -56.00
CA GLU A 205 -81.30 102.61 -54.75
C GLU A 205 -81.61 101.20 -54.22
N LYS A 206 -82.88 100.77 -54.26
CA LYS A 206 -83.32 99.44 -53.87
C LYS A 206 -82.70 98.35 -54.75
N ASP A 207 -82.67 98.55 -56.06
CA ASP A 207 -82.07 97.61 -57.03
C ASP A 207 -80.54 97.57 -56.88
N HIS A 208 -79.89 98.71 -56.65
CA HIS A 208 -78.45 98.78 -56.36
C HIS A 208 -78.11 98.02 -55.08
N LEU A 209 -78.80 98.30 -53.96
CA LEU A 209 -78.62 97.59 -52.69
C LEU A 209 -78.91 96.09 -52.80
N GLN A 210 -79.91 95.69 -53.59
CA GLN A 210 -80.17 94.27 -53.88
C GLN A 210 -79.02 93.62 -54.67
N SER A 211 -78.38 94.36 -55.58
CA SER A 211 -77.18 93.88 -56.29
C SER A 211 -75.95 93.77 -55.37
N GLU A 212 -75.72 94.73 -54.48
CA GLU A 212 -74.62 94.67 -53.49
C GLU A 212 -74.84 93.55 -52.47
N HIS A 213 -76.07 93.35 -52.00
CA HIS A 213 -76.41 92.22 -51.13
C HIS A 213 -76.15 90.87 -51.82
N SER A 214 -76.49 90.75 -53.11
CA SER A 214 -76.21 89.55 -53.90
C SER A 214 -74.71 89.28 -54.05
N LYS A 215 -73.90 90.34 -54.29
CA LYS A 215 -72.43 90.24 -54.29
C LYS A 215 -71.88 89.84 -52.92
N ALA A 216 -72.43 90.40 -51.83
CA ALA A 216 -72.02 90.10 -50.46
C ALA A 216 -72.33 88.63 -50.07
N ILE A 217 -73.46 88.08 -50.51
CA ILE A 217 -73.78 86.65 -50.36
C ILE A 217 -72.74 85.79 -51.11
N LEU A 218 -72.44 86.10 -52.37
CA LEU A 218 -71.45 85.35 -53.15
C LEU A 218 -70.04 85.43 -52.53
N ALA A 219 -69.64 86.61 -52.03
CA ALA A 219 -68.39 86.80 -51.31
C ALA A 219 -68.36 85.98 -50.00
N ARG A 220 -69.45 85.99 -49.21
CA ARG A 220 -69.59 85.16 -48.01
C ARG A 220 -69.49 83.68 -48.34
N SER A 221 -70.21 83.17 -49.34
CA SER A 221 -70.16 81.75 -49.72
C SER A 221 -68.77 81.33 -50.21
N LYS A 222 -68.06 82.20 -50.93
CA LYS A 222 -66.67 81.96 -51.35
C LYS A 222 -65.71 81.93 -50.16
N LEU A 223 -65.84 82.87 -49.22
CA LEU A 223 -65.06 82.88 -47.98
C LEU A 223 -65.37 81.67 -47.10
N GLU A 224 -66.63 81.27 -46.97
CA GLU A 224 -67.02 80.09 -46.19
C GLU A 224 -66.47 78.79 -46.80
N SER A 225 -66.48 78.68 -48.13
CA SER A 225 -65.81 77.57 -48.84
C SER A 225 -64.31 77.56 -48.57
N LEU A 226 -63.63 78.70 -48.71
CA LEU A 226 -62.20 78.85 -48.41
C LEU A 226 -61.87 78.54 -46.94
N CYS A 227 -62.71 78.94 -45.98
CA CYS A 227 -62.54 78.60 -44.57
C CYS A 227 -62.74 77.10 -44.32
N ARG A 228 -63.75 76.47 -44.91
CA ARG A 228 -63.97 75.01 -44.82
C ARG A 228 -62.79 74.24 -45.44
N GLU A 229 -62.27 74.71 -46.56
CA GLU A 229 -61.13 74.13 -47.28
C GLU A 229 -59.81 74.30 -46.51
N LEU A 230 -59.53 75.50 -46.00
CA LEU A 230 -58.39 75.77 -45.12
C LEU A 230 -58.46 74.95 -43.83
N GLN A 231 -59.66 74.73 -43.26
CA GLN A 231 -59.86 73.83 -42.12
C GLN A 231 -59.60 72.36 -42.49
N ARG A 232 -60.02 71.88 -43.68
CA ARG A 232 -59.66 70.54 -44.17
C ARG A 232 -58.14 70.42 -44.33
N HIS A 233 -57.49 71.35 -45.01
CA HIS A 233 -56.02 71.35 -45.16
C HIS A 233 -55.30 71.38 -43.82
N ASN A 234 -55.77 72.15 -42.83
CA ASN A 234 -55.21 72.15 -41.48
C ASN A 234 -55.38 70.79 -40.76
N ARG A 235 -56.53 70.12 -40.90
CA ARG A 235 -56.75 68.77 -40.35
C ARG A 235 -55.85 67.74 -41.04
N THR A 236 -55.78 67.76 -42.37
CA THR A 236 -54.93 66.86 -43.15
C THR A 236 -53.44 67.08 -42.88
N LEU A 237 -52.99 68.33 -42.74
CA LEU A 237 -51.60 68.66 -42.41
C LEU A 237 -51.26 68.21 -40.99
N LYS A 238 -52.14 68.43 -39.99
CA LYS A 238 -51.96 67.87 -38.65
C LYS A 238 -51.88 66.34 -38.67
N ALA A 239 -52.77 65.67 -39.39
CA ALA A 239 -52.76 64.21 -39.56
C ALA A 239 -51.57 63.69 -40.39
N SER A 240 -50.93 64.53 -41.20
CA SER A 240 -49.69 64.18 -41.91
C SER A 240 -48.49 64.32 -40.98
N VAL A 241 -48.34 65.46 -40.29
CA VAL A 241 -47.28 65.69 -39.29
C VAL A 241 -47.33 64.65 -38.17
N GLN A 242 -48.54 64.27 -37.73
CA GLN A 242 -48.72 63.24 -36.72
C GLN A 242 -48.28 61.85 -37.21
N ARG A 243 -48.64 61.44 -38.43
CA ARG A 243 -48.13 60.19 -39.03
C ARG A 243 -46.62 60.21 -39.24
N THR A 244 -46.05 61.33 -39.70
CA THR A 244 -44.59 61.47 -39.83
C THR A 244 -43.89 61.32 -38.48
N ARG A 245 -44.45 61.87 -37.39
CA ARG A 245 -43.93 61.64 -36.04
C ARG A 245 -44.02 60.17 -35.60
N GLU A 246 -45.14 59.51 -35.86
CA GLU A 246 -45.33 58.07 -35.57
C GLU A 246 -44.40 57.18 -36.39
N GLU A 247 -44.08 57.57 -37.63
CA GLU A 247 -43.10 56.91 -38.50
C GLU A 247 -41.65 57.17 -38.01
N GLU A 248 -41.33 58.39 -37.57
CA GLU A 248 -40.06 58.75 -36.91
C GLU A 248 -39.89 58.09 -35.54
N GLU A 249 -40.98 57.85 -34.81
CA GLU A 249 -41.02 57.11 -33.54
C GLU A 249 -40.70 55.64 -33.77
N LYS A 250 -41.44 54.97 -34.66
CA LYS A 250 -41.15 53.59 -35.08
C LYS A 250 -39.74 53.43 -35.61
N ARG A 251 -39.21 54.43 -36.33
CA ARG A 251 -37.82 54.40 -36.81
C ARG A 251 -36.81 54.49 -35.67
N ARG A 252 -37.07 55.33 -34.65
CA ARG A 252 -36.26 55.42 -33.42
C ARG A 252 -36.36 54.15 -32.57
N GLU A 253 -37.55 53.56 -32.43
CA GLU A 253 -37.77 52.27 -31.75
C GLU A 253 -36.97 51.16 -32.42
N VAL A 254 -37.06 51.01 -33.74
CA VAL A 254 -36.32 49.99 -34.50
C VAL A 254 -34.80 50.21 -34.38
N THR A 255 -34.30 51.44 -34.53
CA THR A 255 -32.87 51.72 -34.34
C THR A 255 -32.42 51.46 -32.90
N SER A 256 -33.24 51.80 -31.90
CA SER A 256 -32.95 51.52 -30.49
C SER A 256 -32.91 50.01 -30.22
N HIS A 257 -33.86 49.24 -30.75
CA HIS A 257 -33.90 47.78 -30.60
C HIS A 257 -32.71 47.10 -31.28
N PHE A 258 -32.30 47.55 -32.46
CA PHE A 258 -31.06 47.07 -33.09
C PHE A 258 -29.82 47.40 -32.25
N GLN A 259 -29.73 48.60 -31.67
CA GLN A 259 -28.60 48.97 -30.80
C GLN A 259 -28.56 48.14 -29.51
N VAL A 260 -29.71 47.92 -28.85
CA VAL A 260 -29.82 47.05 -27.68
C VAL A 260 -29.40 45.62 -28.04
N THR A 261 -29.95 45.05 -29.12
CA THR A 261 -29.61 43.70 -29.57
C THR A 261 -28.12 43.55 -29.91
N LEU A 262 -27.50 44.58 -30.50
CA LEU A 262 -26.06 44.60 -30.80
C LEU A 262 -25.21 44.66 -29.52
N ASN A 263 -25.62 45.47 -28.54
CA ASN A 263 -24.97 45.52 -27.22
C ASN A 263 -25.12 44.19 -26.48
N ASP A 264 -26.29 43.53 -26.54
CA ASP A 264 -26.54 42.23 -25.92
C ASP A 264 -25.66 41.13 -26.56
N ILE A 265 -25.47 41.15 -27.88
CA ILE A 265 -24.56 40.24 -28.59
C ILE A 265 -23.10 40.50 -28.19
N GLN A 266 -22.69 41.77 -28.05
CA GLN A 266 -21.35 42.12 -27.55
C GLN A 266 -21.14 41.60 -26.13
N LEU A 267 -22.08 41.86 -25.22
CA LEU A 267 -22.04 41.39 -23.84
C LEU A 267 -22.02 39.86 -23.75
N GLN A 268 -22.78 39.14 -24.58
CA GLN A 268 -22.72 37.68 -24.65
C GLN A 268 -21.36 37.18 -25.15
N MET A 269 -20.74 37.84 -26.13
CA MET A 269 -19.41 37.50 -26.62
C MET A 269 -18.33 37.77 -25.56
N GLU A 270 -18.42 38.88 -24.83
CA GLU A 270 -17.52 39.23 -23.72
C GLU A 270 -17.65 38.22 -22.58
N GLN A 271 -18.86 37.93 -22.10
CA GLN A 271 -19.09 36.90 -21.09
C GLN A 271 -18.66 35.50 -21.55
N HIS A 272 -18.82 35.17 -22.84
CA HIS A 272 -18.30 33.92 -23.39
C HIS A 272 -16.77 33.88 -23.32
N ASN A 273 -16.09 34.96 -23.73
CA ASN A 273 -14.64 35.08 -23.65
C ASN A 273 -14.14 35.03 -22.19
N GLU A 274 -14.84 35.65 -21.23
CA GLU A 274 -14.53 35.51 -19.81
C GLU A 274 -14.66 34.07 -19.32
N ARG A 275 -15.79 33.39 -19.57
CA ARG A 275 -15.99 31.98 -19.19
C ARG A 275 -14.92 31.10 -19.81
N ASN A 276 -14.58 31.33 -21.09
CA ASN A 276 -13.56 30.61 -21.82
C ASN A 276 -12.13 30.90 -21.29
N SER A 277 -11.89 32.10 -20.74
CA SER A 277 -10.64 32.46 -20.05
C SER A 277 -10.53 31.80 -18.67
N LYS A 278 -11.60 31.84 -17.87
CA LYS A 278 -11.72 31.15 -16.57
C LYS A 278 -11.48 29.64 -16.72
N LEU A 279 -12.13 29.00 -17.69
CA LEU A 279 -11.89 27.59 -18.02
C LEU A 279 -10.43 27.30 -18.41
N ARG A 280 -9.72 28.20 -19.12
CA ARG A 280 -8.28 28.02 -19.39
C ARG A 280 -7.44 28.11 -18.12
N GLN A 281 -7.74 29.06 -17.24
CA GLN A 281 -7.06 29.20 -15.96
C GLN A 281 -7.29 27.96 -15.07
N GLU A 282 -8.53 27.51 -14.92
CA GLU A 282 -8.89 26.31 -14.15
C GLU A 282 -8.18 25.05 -14.67
N ASN A 283 -8.09 24.87 -15.98
CA ASN A 283 -7.31 23.77 -16.59
C ASN A 283 -5.80 23.90 -16.32
N MET A 284 -5.24 25.12 -16.31
CA MET A 284 -3.84 25.36 -15.99
C MET A 284 -3.53 25.10 -14.51
N GLU A 285 -4.41 25.53 -13.61
CA GLU A 285 -4.31 25.22 -12.18
C GLU A 285 -4.46 23.72 -11.89
N LEU A 286 -5.37 23.02 -12.60
CA LEU A 286 -5.50 21.58 -12.49
C LEU A 286 -4.25 20.84 -13.00
N ALA A 287 -3.66 21.29 -14.11
CA ALA A 287 -2.40 20.77 -14.63
C ALA A 287 -1.23 20.99 -13.65
N GLU A 288 -1.15 22.15 -12.99
CA GLU A 288 -0.18 22.38 -11.91
C GLU A 288 -0.42 21.45 -10.71
N ARG A 289 -1.67 21.26 -10.27
CA ARG A 289 -2.00 20.38 -9.14
C ARG A 289 -1.62 18.92 -9.46
N LEU A 290 -1.89 18.46 -10.67
CA LEU A 290 -1.46 17.14 -11.15
C LEU A 290 0.07 17.03 -11.22
N LYS A 291 0.78 18.05 -11.72
CA LYS A 291 2.25 18.08 -11.75
C LYS A 291 2.85 18.00 -10.34
N LYS A 292 2.34 18.80 -9.40
CA LYS A 292 2.76 18.81 -7.99
C LYS A 292 2.47 17.47 -7.30
N LEU A 293 1.38 16.80 -7.66
CA LEU A 293 1.06 15.46 -7.16
C LEU A 293 2.05 14.41 -7.69
N ILE A 294 2.40 14.45 -8.98
CA ILE A 294 3.42 13.57 -9.57
C ILE A 294 4.78 13.78 -8.89
N GLU A 295 5.23 15.03 -8.74
CA GLU A 295 6.48 15.38 -8.04
C GLU A 295 6.51 14.88 -6.58
N GLN A 296 5.37 14.87 -5.89
CA GLN A 296 5.24 14.29 -4.56
C GLN A 296 5.33 12.75 -4.56
N TYR A 297 4.76 12.07 -5.56
CA TYR A 297 4.88 10.62 -5.70
C TYR A 297 6.32 10.20 -6.08
N GLU A 298 6.98 10.90 -7.00
CA GLU A 298 8.38 10.68 -7.36
C GLU A 298 9.31 10.83 -6.14
N LEU A 299 9.13 11.90 -5.34
CA LEU A 299 9.89 12.11 -4.10
C LEU A 299 9.59 11.04 -3.03
N ARG A 300 8.35 10.57 -2.94
CA ARG A 300 7.95 9.48 -2.03
C ARG A 300 8.54 8.14 -2.46
N GLU A 301 8.56 7.85 -3.74
CA GLU A 301 9.20 6.66 -4.31
C GLU A 301 10.71 6.69 -4.04
N GLU A 302 11.39 7.80 -4.34
CA GLU A 302 12.82 7.98 -4.04
C GLU A 302 13.14 7.84 -2.53
N HIS A 303 12.24 8.27 -1.64
CA HIS A 303 12.36 8.05 -0.20
C HIS A 303 12.20 6.57 0.19
N ILE A 304 11.18 5.87 -0.34
CA ILE A 304 10.98 4.43 -0.12
C ILE A 304 12.20 3.64 -0.60
N ASP A 305 12.74 4.01 -1.75
CA ASP A 305 13.90 3.40 -2.38
C ASP A 305 15.18 3.58 -1.53
N LYS A 306 15.36 4.76 -0.91
CA LYS A 306 16.41 5.03 0.10
C LYS A 306 16.22 4.20 1.38
N VAL A 307 14.99 4.06 1.87
CA VAL A 307 14.68 3.23 3.05
C VAL A 307 14.94 1.75 2.76
N PHE A 308 14.57 1.25 1.57
CA PHE A 308 14.82 -0.12 1.14
C PHE A 308 16.33 -0.41 1.10
N LYS A 309 17.11 0.44 0.41
CA LYS A 309 18.58 0.34 0.36
C LYS A 309 19.24 0.40 1.73
N HIS A 310 18.71 1.21 2.66
CA HIS A 310 19.17 1.21 4.05
C HIS A 310 18.85 -0.10 4.79
N LYS A 311 17.70 -0.72 4.52
CA LYS A 311 17.32 -2.01 5.13
C LYS A 311 18.11 -3.18 4.55
N ASP A 312 18.39 -3.21 3.26
CA ASP A 312 19.29 -4.20 2.65
C ASP A 312 20.70 -4.14 3.26
N LEU A 313 21.26 -2.93 3.40
CA LEU A 313 22.57 -2.74 4.04
C LEU A 313 22.54 -3.09 5.54
N GLN A 314 21.44 -2.82 6.25
CA GLN A 314 21.25 -3.25 7.64
C GLN A 314 21.20 -4.78 7.76
N GLN A 315 20.52 -5.46 6.84
CA GLN A 315 20.41 -6.91 6.79
C GLN A 315 21.77 -7.56 6.49
N GLN A 316 22.47 -7.10 5.44
CA GLN A 316 23.81 -7.57 5.08
C GLN A 316 24.82 -7.41 6.23
N LEU A 317 24.72 -6.32 7.02
CA LEU A 317 25.55 -6.11 8.21
C LEU A 317 25.26 -7.13 9.33
N VAL A 318 24.00 -7.54 9.49
CA VAL A 318 23.60 -8.57 10.46
C VAL A 318 24.05 -9.95 10.01
N ASP A 319 23.84 -10.29 8.72
CA ASP A 319 24.24 -11.59 8.16
C ASP A 319 25.76 -11.78 8.18
N ALA A 320 26.54 -10.75 7.84
CA ALA A 320 28.00 -10.78 7.93
C ALA A 320 28.49 -10.97 9.38
N LYS A 321 27.83 -10.36 10.37
CA LYS A 321 28.15 -10.57 11.80
C LYS A 321 27.76 -11.97 12.28
N LEU A 322 26.65 -12.52 11.78
CA LEU A 322 26.23 -13.88 12.08
C LEU A 322 27.22 -14.91 11.51
N GLN A 323 27.64 -14.73 10.25
CA GLN A 323 28.67 -15.55 9.61
C GLN A 323 29.99 -15.47 10.38
N GLN A 324 30.48 -14.27 10.72
CA GLN A 324 31.70 -14.09 11.53
C GLN A 324 31.61 -14.80 12.89
N ALA A 325 30.46 -14.73 13.57
CA ALA A 325 30.26 -15.42 14.84
C ALA A 325 30.23 -16.95 14.69
N GLN A 326 29.63 -17.47 13.61
CA GLN A 326 29.60 -18.90 13.28
C GLN A 326 31.00 -19.43 12.93
N GLU A 327 31.80 -18.66 12.17
CA GLU A 327 33.17 -19.01 11.83
C GLU A 327 34.07 -19.04 13.09
N MET A 328 34.02 -18.01 13.94
CA MET A 328 34.78 -18.01 15.21
C MET A 328 34.38 -19.15 16.14
N LEU A 329 33.09 -19.50 16.21
CA LEU A 329 32.63 -20.65 16.99
C LEU A 329 33.20 -21.95 16.43
N LYS A 330 33.11 -22.16 15.11
CA LYS A 330 33.64 -23.34 14.43
C LYS A 330 35.16 -23.46 14.56
N GLU A 331 35.92 -22.37 14.44
CA GLU A 331 37.36 -22.36 14.67
C GLU A 331 37.71 -22.78 16.10
N ALA A 332 36.95 -22.30 17.10
CA ALA A 332 37.11 -22.68 18.50
C ALA A 332 36.75 -24.16 18.76
N GLU A 333 35.68 -24.67 18.16
CA GLU A 333 35.27 -26.08 18.21
C GLU A 333 36.33 -27.00 17.56
N GLU A 334 36.80 -26.67 16.36
CA GLU A 334 37.85 -27.41 15.68
C GLU A 334 39.17 -27.36 16.48
N LYS A 335 39.52 -26.21 17.08
CA LYS A 335 40.69 -26.08 17.95
C LYS A 335 40.56 -26.96 19.19
N HIS A 336 39.43 -26.89 19.90
CA HIS A 336 39.16 -27.73 21.07
C HIS A 336 39.22 -29.23 20.73
N GLN A 337 38.66 -29.63 19.58
CA GLN A 337 38.70 -31.01 19.12
C GLN A 337 40.13 -31.47 18.78
N ARG A 338 40.97 -30.61 18.16
CA ARG A 338 42.42 -30.88 17.95
C ARG A 338 43.17 -31.05 19.28
N GLU A 339 42.93 -30.17 20.26
CA GLU A 339 43.56 -30.23 21.59
C GLU A 339 43.16 -31.50 22.36
N LYS A 340 41.87 -31.83 22.34
CA LYS A 340 41.30 -33.08 22.89
C LYS A 340 41.91 -34.33 22.23
N ASP A 341 42.02 -34.37 20.91
CA ASP A 341 42.60 -35.50 20.18
C ASP A 341 44.12 -35.60 20.35
N PHE A 342 44.81 -34.51 20.67
CA PHE A 342 46.21 -34.52 21.07
C PHE A 342 46.37 -35.12 22.48
N LEU A 343 45.65 -34.58 23.48
CA LEU A 343 45.72 -35.04 24.87
C LEU A 343 45.30 -36.52 25.01
N LEU A 344 44.32 -36.98 24.21
CA LEU A 344 43.91 -38.38 24.19
C LEU A 344 45.01 -39.31 23.67
N LYS A 345 45.79 -38.88 22.66
CA LYS A 345 46.95 -39.64 22.16
C LYS A 345 48.08 -39.67 23.19
N GLU A 346 48.42 -38.52 23.77
CA GLU A 346 49.46 -38.41 24.80
C GLU A 346 49.12 -39.28 26.03
N ALA A 347 47.86 -39.30 26.46
CA ALA A 347 47.39 -40.17 27.54
C ALA A 347 47.53 -41.68 27.20
N VAL A 348 47.16 -42.09 25.98
CA VAL A 348 47.29 -43.49 25.52
C VAL A 348 48.76 -43.91 25.35
N GLU A 349 49.62 -43.04 24.83
CA GLU A 349 51.06 -43.30 24.70
C GLU A 349 51.73 -43.38 26.08
N SER A 350 51.38 -42.49 27.01
CA SER A 350 51.84 -42.52 28.39
C SER A 350 51.39 -43.77 29.15
N GLN A 351 50.11 -44.18 28.99
CA GLN A 351 49.60 -45.45 29.53
C GLN A 351 50.41 -46.63 28.99
N ARG A 352 50.62 -46.70 27.67
CA ARG A 352 51.39 -47.77 27.02
C ARG A 352 52.83 -47.85 27.53
N MET A 353 53.47 -46.70 27.78
CA MET A 353 54.81 -46.66 28.40
C MET A 353 54.80 -47.14 29.86
N CYS A 354 53.78 -46.78 30.65
CA CYS A 354 53.61 -47.30 32.01
C CYS A 354 53.38 -48.82 32.03
N GLU A 355 52.58 -49.35 31.09
CA GLU A 355 52.35 -50.79 30.93
C GLU A 355 53.64 -51.54 30.55
N LEU A 356 54.44 -51.00 29.63
CA LEU A 356 55.74 -51.55 29.26
C LEU A 356 56.73 -51.56 30.44
N MET A 357 56.81 -50.46 31.19
CA MET A 357 57.67 -50.37 32.38
C MET A 357 57.22 -51.35 33.47
N LYS A 358 55.91 -51.53 33.65
CA LYS A 358 55.34 -52.54 34.56
C LYS A 358 55.68 -53.97 34.13
N GLN A 359 55.66 -54.27 32.84
CA GLN A 359 56.11 -55.57 32.31
C GLN A 359 57.61 -55.79 32.63
N GLN A 360 58.47 -54.80 32.37
CA GLN A 360 59.89 -54.88 32.72
C GLN A 360 60.11 -55.06 34.24
N GLU A 361 59.38 -54.34 35.08
CA GLU A 361 59.41 -54.50 36.54
C GLU A 361 59.04 -55.94 36.96
N THR A 362 57.97 -56.51 36.39
CA THR A 362 57.59 -57.90 36.69
C THR A 362 58.63 -58.91 36.22
N HIS A 363 59.28 -58.70 35.08
CA HIS A 363 60.34 -59.57 34.59
C HIS A 363 61.59 -59.52 35.48
N LEU A 364 62.01 -58.32 35.91
CA LEU A 364 63.12 -58.15 36.84
C LEU A 364 62.82 -58.78 38.23
N LYS A 365 61.58 -58.67 38.72
CA LYS A 365 61.14 -59.37 39.94
C LYS A 365 61.19 -60.90 39.81
N GLN A 366 60.78 -61.45 38.66
CA GLN A 366 60.91 -62.89 38.36
C GLN A 366 62.39 -63.32 38.31
N GLN A 367 63.25 -62.53 37.68
CA GLN A 367 64.69 -62.80 37.60
C GLN A 367 65.36 -62.76 38.99
N LEU A 368 65.00 -61.77 39.82
CA LEU A 368 65.46 -61.70 41.21
C LEU A 368 65.01 -62.92 42.02
N ALA A 369 63.73 -63.30 41.94
CA ALA A 369 63.21 -64.48 42.63
C ALA A 369 63.95 -65.77 42.22
N LEU A 370 64.21 -65.97 40.93
CA LEU A 370 64.96 -67.12 40.41
C LEU A 370 66.43 -67.12 40.86
N TYR A 371 67.06 -65.95 41.04
CA TYR A 371 68.40 -65.87 41.63
C TYR A 371 68.39 -66.09 43.15
N THR A 372 67.34 -65.66 43.86
CA THR A 372 67.15 -65.97 45.29
C THR A 372 66.97 -67.46 45.51
N GLU A 373 66.08 -68.12 44.76
CA GLU A 373 65.86 -69.57 44.79
C GLU A 373 67.17 -70.33 44.56
N LYS A 374 67.93 -69.97 43.52
CA LYS A 374 69.25 -70.59 43.25
C LYS A 374 70.27 -70.31 44.35
N PHE A 375 70.26 -69.13 44.97
CA PHE A 375 71.13 -68.84 46.10
C PHE A 375 70.77 -69.70 47.32
N GLU A 376 69.47 -69.90 47.59
CA GLU A 376 68.99 -70.82 48.61
C GLU A 376 69.35 -72.29 48.28
N GLU A 377 69.25 -72.74 47.02
CA GLU A 377 69.75 -74.06 46.59
C GLU A 377 71.25 -74.23 46.86
N PHE A 378 72.07 -73.23 46.48
CA PHE A 378 73.50 -73.23 46.75
C PHE A 378 73.81 -73.23 48.26
N GLN A 379 73.11 -72.41 49.05
CA GLN A 379 73.31 -72.33 50.49
C GLN A 379 72.87 -73.61 51.20
N ASN A 380 71.76 -74.22 50.80
CA ASN A 380 71.32 -75.54 51.28
C ASN A 380 72.32 -76.64 50.91
N THR A 381 72.88 -76.60 49.70
CA THR A 381 73.90 -77.57 49.24
C THR A 381 75.22 -77.39 49.98
N LEU A 382 75.63 -76.14 50.25
CA LEU A 382 76.81 -75.80 51.04
C LEU A 382 76.66 -76.25 52.51
N SER A 383 75.49 -76.04 53.12
CA SER A 383 75.18 -76.52 54.47
C SER A 383 75.28 -78.04 54.57
N LYS A 384 74.60 -78.78 53.67
CA LYS A 384 74.70 -80.25 53.58
C LYS A 384 76.13 -80.73 53.35
N SER A 385 76.90 -80.03 52.51
CA SER A 385 78.33 -80.33 52.29
C SER A 385 79.16 -80.12 53.55
N SER A 386 78.92 -79.04 54.30
CA SER A 386 79.58 -78.74 55.58
C SER A 386 79.25 -79.76 56.67
N GLU A 387 77.99 -80.21 56.75
CA GLU A 387 77.57 -81.32 57.62
C GLU A 387 78.31 -82.61 57.27
N VAL A 388 78.36 -82.99 55.99
CA VAL A 388 79.08 -84.18 55.51
C VAL A 388 80.60 -84.07 55.75
N PHE A 389 81.19 -82.88 55.60
CA PHE A 389 82.61 -82.66 55.94
C PHE A 389 82.85 -82.79 57.44
N THR A 390 81.89 -82.36 58.26
CA THR A 390 81.94 -82.46 59.72
C THR A 390 81.78 -83.91 60.19
N THR A 391 80.88 -84.70 59.60
CA THR A 391 80.75 -86.12 59.93
C THR A 391 81.98 -86.90 59.47
N PHE A 392 82.48 -86.70 58.24
CA PHE A 392 83.74 -87.32 57.79
C PHE A 392 84.92 -86.98 58.69
N LYS A 393 85.05 -85.72 59.14
CA LYS A 393 86.09 -85.34 60.11
C LYS A 393 85.95 -86.12 61.43
N GLN A 394 84.75 -86.21 61.98
CA GLN A 394 84.50 -86.99 63.20
C GLN A 394 84.79 -88.49 62.99
N GLU A 395 84.49 -89.05 61.82
CA GLU A 395 84.78 -90.45 61.49
C GLU A 395 86.28 -90.69 61.26
N MET A 396 87.00 -89.79 60.59
CA MET A 396 88.46 -89.85 60.52
C MET A 396 89.08 -89.76 61.91
N GLU A 397 88.59 -88.88 62.79
CA GLU A 397 89.07 -88.83 64.18
C GLU A 397 88.79 -90.14 64.95
N LYS A 398 87.59 -90.72 64.82
CA LYS A 398 87.25 -92.03 65.41
C LYS A 398 88.15 -93.13 64.85
N MET A 399 88.41 -93.13 63.55
CA MET A 399 89.27 -94.09 62.86
C MET A 399 90.73 -93.93 63.29
N THR A 400 91.27 -92.72 63.37
CA THR A 400 92.63 -92.44 63.90
C THR A 400 92.74 -92.87 65.36
N LYS A 401 91.71 -92.65 66.20
CA LYS A 401 91.67 -93.14 67.58
C LYS A 401 91.66 -94.68 67.63
N LYS A 402 90.96 -95.36 66.71
CA LYS A 402 90.95 -96.83 66.57
C LYS A 402 92.30 -97.38 66.07
N ILE A 403 92.92 -96.75 65.07
CA ILE A 403 94.27 -97.08 64.57
C ILE A 403 95.28 -96.98 65.72
N LYS A 404 95.33 -95.86 66.44
CA LYS A 404 96.21 -95.67 67.61
C LYS A 404 95.96 -96.65 68.75
N LYS A 405 94.77 -97.25 68.86
CA LYS A 405 94.49 -98.35 69.79
C LYS A 405 95.05 -99.68 69.27
N LEU A 406 94.81 -100.01 68.00
CA LEU A 406 95.32 -101.21 67.34
C LEU A 406 96.86 -101.22 67.24
N GLU A 407 97.50 -100.07 67.05
CA GLU A 407 98.96 -99.92 67.09
C GLU A 407 99.52 -100.27 68.47
N LYS A 408 98.88 -99.78 69.55
CA LYS A 408 99.24 -100.10 70.94
C LYS A 408 99.00 -101.58 71.28
N GLU A 409 97.91 -102.16 70.80
CA GLU A 409 97.63 -103.58 70.95
C GLU A 409 98.65 -104.43 70.18
N THR A 410 98.98 -104.07 68.93
CA THR A 410 99.98 -104.76 68.10
C THR A 410 101.38 -104.69 68.71
N THR A 411 101.79 -103.54 69.23
CA THR A 411 103.07 -103.39 69.95
C THR A 411 103.11 -104.18 71.25
N MET A 412 102.00 -104.21 72.01
CA MET A 412 101.88 -105.05 73.21
C MET A 412 101.95 -106.56 72.87
N TYR A 413 101.24 -107.01 71.84
CA TYR A 413 101.31 -108.41 71.39
C TYR A 413 102.70 -108.78 70.87
N ARG A 414 103.37 -107.88 70.12
CA ARG A 414 104.74 -108.11 69.66
C ARG A 414 105.71 -108.23 70.84
N SER A 415 105.66 -107.32 71.81
CA SER A 415 106.50 -107.37 73.01
C SER A 415 106.24 -108.62 73.86
N ARG A 416 104.98 -109.07 73.99
CA ARG A 416 104.64 -110.35 74.63
C ARG A 416 105.21 -111.56 73.87
N TRP A 417 105.13 -111.55 72.54
CA TRP A 417 105.70 -112.61 71.70
C TRP A 417 107.24 -112.62 71.78
N GLU A 418 107.89 -111.47 71.68
CA GLU A 418 109.34 -111.30 71.87
C GLU A 418 109.80 -111.83 73.24
N SER A 419 109.09 -111.46 74.32
CA SER A 419 109.38 -111.94 75.67
C SER A 419 109.17 -113.45 75.84
N SER A 420 108.12 -114.00 75.24
CA SER A 420 107.84 -115.45 75.27
C SER A 420 108.89 -116.23 74.48
N ASN A 421 109.25 -115.74 73.29
CA ASN A 421 110.27 -116.34 72.43
C ASN A 421 111.67 -116.25 73.07
N LYS A 422 111.98 -115.16 73.80
CA LYS A 422 113.20 -115.05 74.60
C LYS A 422 113.24 -116.07 75.73
N ALA A 423 112.17 -116.22 76.51
CA ALA A 423 112.11 -117.23 77.57
C ALA A 423 112.24 -118.66 77.01
N LEU A 424 111.68 -118.92 75.82
CA LEU A 424 111.78 -120.21 75.13
C LEU A 424 113.21 -120.48 74.63
N LEU A 425 113.94 -119.45 74.17
CA LEU A 425 115.38 -119.53 73.88
C LEU A 425 116.21 -119.78 75.15
N GLU A 426 115.93 -119.08 76.25
CA GLU A 426 116.63 -119.28 77.53
C GLU A 426 116.43 -120.71 78.06
N MET A 427 115.21 -121.26 77.99
CA MET A 427 114.95 -122.67 78.31
C MET A 427 115.66 -123.66 77.37
N ALA A 428 115.84 -123.31 76.09
CA ALA A 428 116.59 -124.13 75.15
C ALA A 428 118.10 -124.11 75.46
N GLU A 429 118.66 -122.95 75.82
CA GLU A 429 120.05 -122.80 76.25
C GLU A 429 120.31 -123.60 77.54
N GLU A 430 119.47 -123.45 78.58
CA GLU A 430 119.54 -124.24 79.81
C GLU A 430 119.50 -125.75 79.53
N LYS A 431 118.63 -126.21 78.61
CA LYS A 431 118.59 -127.62 78.21
C LYS A 431 119.92 -128.05 77.58
N THR A 432 120.47 -127.29 76.63
CA THR A 432 121.76 -127.67 76.00
C THR A 432 122.93 -127.65 76.98
N LEU A 433 122.85 -126.85 78.05
CA LEU A 433 123.84 -126.87 79.13
C LEU A 433 123.70 -128.15 79.97
N ARG A 434 122.48 -128.52 80.36
CA ARG A 434 122.18 -129.78 81.08
C ARG A 434 122.54 -131.03 80.29
N ASP A 435 122.29 -131.05 78.98
CA ASP A 435 122.66 -132.17 78.11
C ASP A 435 124.21 -132.36 78.12
N LYS A 436 125.00 -131.27 78.07
CA LYS A 436 126.47 -131.32 78.18
C LYS A 436 126.97 -131.74 79.56
N GLU A 437 126.29 -131.30 80.63
CA GLU A 437 126.60 -131.75 82.00
C GLU A 437 126.38 -133.27 82.16
N LEU A 438 125.29 -133.79 81.56
CA LEU A 438 124.99 -135.22 81.53
C LEU A 438 126.04 -136.02 80.74
N GLU A 439 126.44 -135.58 79.55
CA GLU A 439 127.55 -136.19 78.80
C GLU A 439 128.85 -136.21 79.63
N GLY A 440 129.18 -135.08 80.29
CA GLY A 440 130.35 -134.96 81.15
C GLY A 440 130.32 -135.88 82.38
N LEU A 441 129.14 -136.21 82.90
CA LEU A 441 128.95 -137.23 83.94
C LEU A 441 129.04 -138.65 83.36
N GLN A 442 128.49 -138.90 82.18
CA GLN A 442 128.56 -140.19 81.49
C GLN A 442 130.02 -140.60 81.18
N VAL A 443 130.85 -139.66 80.74
CA VAL A 443 132.30 -139.89 80.52
C VAL A 443 133.03 -140.22 81.83
N LYS A 444 132.65 -139.60 82.96
CA LYS A 444 133.19 -139.95 84.29
C LYS A 444 132.78 -141.35 84.72
N ILE A 445 131.52 -141.74 84.51
CA ILE A 445 131.02 -143.10 84.80
C ILE A 445 131.78 -144.14 83.98
N GLN A 446 131.96 -143.92 82.67
CA GLN A 446 132.74 -144.82 81.81
C GLN A 446 134.22 -144.97 82.25
N ARG A 447 134.83 -143.91 82.80
CA ARG A 447 136.17 -143.98 83.41
C ARG A 447 136.19 -144.81 84.69
N LEU A 448 135.21 -144.62 85.58
CA LEU A 448 135.09 -145.39 86.82
C LEU A 448 134.81 -146.87 86.54
N GLU A 449 133.95 -147.20 85.58
CA GLU A 449 133.74 -148.59 85.15
C GLU A 449 135.02 -149.26 84.67
N LYS A 450 135.83 -148.58 83.84
CA LYS A 450 137.12 -149.11 83.37
C LYS A 450 138.09 -149.35 84.53
N LEU A 451 138.11 -148.47 85.53
CA LEU A 451 138.93 -148.64 86.74
C LEU A 451 138.46 -149.82 87.59
N CYS A 452 137.16 -149.96 87.84
CA CYS A 452 136.60 -151.08 88.59
C CYS A 452 136.88 -152.44 87.92
N ARG A 453 136.76 -152.51 86.58
CA ARG A 453 137.09 -153.72 85.81
C ARG A 453 138.58 -154.08 85.94
N ALA A 454 139.49 -153.09 85.86
CA ALA A 454 140.93 -153.32 86.04
C ALA A 454 141.29 -153.85 87.44
N LEU A 455 140.74 -153.25 88.49
CA LEU A 455 140.94 -153.68 89.89
C LEU A 455 140.37 -155.10 90.14
N GLN A 456 139.28 -155.47 89.47
CA GLN A 456 138.75 -156.84 89.55
C GLN A 456 139.67 -157.86 88.86
N THR A 457 140.38 -157.50 87.78
CA THR A 457 141.38 -158.37 87.16
C THR A 457 142.56 -158.63 88.11
N GLU A 458 143.17 -157.59 88.67
CA GLU A 458 144.28 -157.76 89.64
C GLU A 458 143.87 -158.60 90.84
N ARG A 459 142.66 -158.37 91.39
CA ARG A 459 142.13 -159.12 92.52
C ARG A 459 141.96 -160.61 92.22
N ASN A 460 141.63 -160.96 90.97
CA ASN A 460 141.51 -162.36 90.55
C ASN A 460 142.88 -163.01 90.32
N ASP A 461 143.84 -162.29 89.74
CA ASP A 461 145.19 -162.79 89.47
C ASP A 461 146.03 -162.98 90.75
N LEU A 462 145.85 -162.11 91.77
CA LEU A 462 146.41 -162.37 93.10
C LEU A 462 145.80 -163.61 93.74
N ASN A 463 144.49 -163.82 93.61
CA ASN A 463 143.81 -164.95 94.24
C ASN A 463 144.29 -166.31 93.69
N LYS A 464 144.62 -166.38 92.39
CA LYS A 464 145.30 -167.55 91.80
C LYS A 464 146.65 -167.86 92.45
N LYS A 465 147.50 -166.84 92.61
CA LYS A 465 148.87 -166.98 93.18
C LYS A 465 148.89 -167.50 94.63
N VAL A 466 147.76 -167.52 95.33
CA VAL A 466 147.63 -168.04 96.70
C VAL A 466 147.26 -169.53 96.73
N GLN A 467 146.61 -170.07 95.69
CA GLN A 467 146.14 -171.47 95.70
C GLN A 467 147.24 -172.48 95.39
N ASP A 468 148.17 -172.13 94.48
CA ASP A 468 149.18 -173.07 93.96
C ASP A 468 150.39 -173.33 94.90
N LEU A 469 150.32 -172.90 96.17
CA LEU A 469 151.41 -173.01 97.17
C LEU A 469 151.08 -173.93 98.36
N CYS A 470 150.01 -174.73 98.29
CA CYS A 470 149.52 -175.55 99.42
C CYS A 470 148.99 -176.95 99.01
N ALA A 471 149.56 -177.57 97.97
CA ALA A 471 149.30 -178.94 97.55
C ALA A 471 150.58 -179.63 97.05
#